data_AF-A0A3N5T7Y1-F1
#
_entry.id   AF-A0A3N5T7Y1-F1
#
_cell.length_a   1.000
_cell.length_b   1.000
_cell.length_c   1.000
_cell.angle_alpha   90.00
_cell.angle_beta   90.00
_cell.angle_gamma   90.00
#
_symmetry.space_group_name_H-M   'P 1'
#
loop_
_entity.id
_entity.type
_entity.pdbx_description
1 polymer ?
#
loop_
_entity_poly.entity_id
_entity_poly.type
_entity_poly.pdbx_seq_one_letter_code
_entity_poly.pdbx_strand_id
1 'polypeptide(L)'
;MKLDEMRQIAAQKFAVLQDWLLEKTEAMLSARKRRKLVKKEKQKRKNQIIDWVQALLWAACVVLVINQYLVQAYAIPTGSMEDTIIGEDRIFVDKVSYGPELVPGALKFPGFKTPSRGEIVVFVNPEYEKDMDRQVSWLEQLYHRLAYMLTFTMWNLDVKPNGDVAHHFLVKRLVGAPGEQLRMRGGRVQIRPEHETAWVAEDSIRKQRIG
;
A
#
# COMPACT_ATOMS: atom_id res chain seq x y z
N MET A 1 26.55 6.74 90.18
CA MET A 1 25.33 7.42 89.69
C MET A 1 25.60 8.31 88.47
N LYS A 2 26.52 9.29 88.52
CA LYS A 2 26.78 10.19 87.37
C LYS A 2 27.31 9.52 86.09
N LEU A 3 28.01 8.38 86.19
CA LEU A 3 28.65 7.73 85.04
C LEU A 3 27.64 6.96 84.14
N ASP A 4 26.61 6.36 84.74
CA ASP A 4 25.59 5.60 83.99
C ASP A 4 24.61 6.52 83.26
N GLU A 5 24.26 7.68 83.83
CA GLU A 5 23.48 8.71 83.15
C GLU A 5 24.21 9.27 81.92
N MET A 6 25.52 9.54 82.03
CA MET A 6 26.30 10.00 80.87
C MET A 6 26.36 8.95 79.76
N ARG A 7 26.44 7.66 80.12
CA ARG A 7 26.42 6.55 79.15
C ARG A 7 25.06 6.41 78.46
N GLN A 8 23.94 6.55 79.19
CA GLN A 8 22.60 6.54 78.58
C GLN A 8 22.39 7.72 77.62
N ILE A 9 22.83 8.92 77.99
CA ILE A 9 22.73 10.11 77.12
C ILE A 9 23.60 9.95 75.87
N ALA A 10 24.82 9.40 76.01
CA ALA A 10 25.69 9.13 74.87
C ALA A 10 25.09 8.09 73.92
N ALA A 11 24.52 7.00 74.46
CA ALA A 11 23.84 5.97 73.67
C ALA A 11 22.61 6.52 72.95
N GLN A 12 21.81 7.36 73.61
CA GLN A 12 20.64 7.99 73.00
C GLN A 12 21.03 8.95 71.87
N LYS A 13 22.07 9.77 72.07
CA LYS A 13 22.59 10.66 71.02
C LYS A 13 23.16 9.88 69.84
N PHE A 14 23.82 8.75 70.11
CA PHE A 14 24.38 7.89 69.06
C PHE A 14 23.29 7.20 68.25
N ALA A 15 22.23 6.70 68.88
CA ALA A 15 21.07 6.12 68.19
C ALA A 15 20.39 7.15 67.28
N VAL A 16 20.14 8.36 67.79
CA VAL A 16 19.57 9.47 67.00
C VAL A 16 20.46 9.86 65.82
N LEU A 17 21.78 9.82 66.01
CA LEU A 17 22.74 10.08 64.93
C LEU A 17 22.68 8.99 63.85
N GLN A 18 22.55 7.72 64.23
CA GLN A 18 22.44 6.59 63.31
C GLN A 18 21.15 6.64 62.50
N ASP A 19 20.02 6.91 63.14
CA ASP A 19 18.73 7.06 62.48
C ASP A 19 18.75 8.22 61.48
N TRP A 20 19.34 9.35 61.87
CA TRP A 20 19.53 10.50 60.98
C TRP A 20 20.43 10.18 59.77
N LEU A 21 21.52 9.42 59.98
CA LEU A 21 22.43 9.00 58.92
C LEU A 21 21.75 8.01 57.95
N LEU A 22 20.99 7.06 58.48
CA LEU A 22 20.23 6.08 57.71
C LEU A 22 19.15 6.78 56.86
N GLU A 23 18.35 7.66 57.45
CA GLU A 23 17.31 8.39 56.73
C GLU A 23 17.90 9.23 55.59
N LYS A 24 19.03 9.91 55.82
CA LYS A 24 19.72 10.67 54.77
C LYS A 24 20.31 9.79 53.67
N THR A 25 20.89 8.65 54.01
CA THR A 25 21.44 7.72 53.01
C THR A 25 20.34 7.04 52.21
N GLU A 26 19.26 6.60 52.84
CA GLU A 26 18.08 6.05 52.18
C GLU A 26 17.41 7.09 51.27
N ALA A 27 17.23 8.32 51.74
CA ALA A 27 16.70 9.42 50.93
C ALA A 27 17.60 9.72 49.71
N MET A 28 18.92 9.68 49.88
CA MET A 28 19.86 9.91 48.78
C MET A 28 19.85 8.75 47.76
N LEU A 29 19.90 7.51 48.23
CA LEU A 29 19.93 6.31 47.38
C LEU A 29 18.60 6.14 46.63
N SER A 30 17.47 6.38 47.30
CA SER A 30 16.14 6.32 46.71
C SER A 30 15.93 7.43 45.66
N ALA A 31 16.40 8.65 45.91
CA ALA A 31 16.35 9.74 44.93
C ALA A 31 17.17 9.43 43.67
N ARG A 32 18.37 8.85 43.82
CA ARG A 32 19.22 8.43 42.69
C ARG A 32 18.59 7.27 41.91
N LYS A 33 18.06 6.27 42.60
CA LYS A 33 17.40 5.11 41.98
C LYS A 33 16.14 5.52 41.22
N ARG A 34 15.31 6.40 41.79
CA ARG A 34 14.13 7.00 41.11
C ARG A 34 14.51 7.72 39.82
N ARG A 35 15.54 8.58 39.85
CA ARG A 35 16.00 9.30 38.63
C ARG A 35 16.47 8.34 37.53
N LYS A 36 17.20 7.27 37.89
CA LYS A 36 17.63 6.24 36.93
C LYS A 36 16.44 5.46 36.34
N LEU A 37 15.47 5.08 37.17
CA LEU A 37 14.26 4.38 36.74
C LEU A 37 13.44 5.23 35.77
N VAL A 38 13.17 6.50 36.10
CA VAL A 38 12.44 7.43 35.22
C VAL A 38 13.16 7.62 33.89
N LYS A 39 14.50 7.74 33.88
CA LYS A 39 15.27 7.80 32.63
C LYS A 39 15.17 6.50 31.82
N LYS A 40 15.28 5.34 32.49
CA LYS A 40 15.17 4.02 31.84
C LYS A 40 13.78 3.79 31.25
N GLU A 41 12.72 4.20 31.95
CA GLU A 41 11.35 4.14 31.46
C GLU A 41 11.09 5.09 30.30
N LYS A 42 11.59 6.33 30.36
CA LYS A 42 11.52 7.27 29.23
C LYS A 42 12.27 6.74 28.01
N GLN A 43 13.47 6.18 28.19
CA GLN A 43 14.23 5.54 27.12
C GLN A 43 13.48 4.34 26.55
N LYS A 44 12.90 3.48 27.42
CA LYS A 44 12.11 2.32 27.01
C LYS A 44 10.88 2.74 26.21
N ARG A 45 10.12 3.74 26.66
CA ARG A 45 8.96 4.29 25.93
C ARG A 45 9.38 4.89 24.58
N LYS A 46 10.49 5.62 24.53
CA LYS A 46 11.02 6.16 23.28
C LYS A 46 11.41 5.05 22.30
N ASN A 47 12.10 4.01 22.78
CA ASN A 47 12.42 2.83 21.97
C ASN A 47 11.15 2.16 21.47
N GLN A 48 10.14 1.94 22.32
CA GLN A 48 8.88 1.35 21.91
C GLN A 48 8.22 2.14 20.78
N ILE A 49 8.15 3.48 20.88
CA ILE A 49 7.56 4.30 19.80
C ILE A 49 8.36 4.16 18.51
N ILE A 50 9.69 4.19 18.58
CA ILE A 50 10.56 4.02 17.40
C ILE A 50 10.37 2.63 16.78
N ASP A 51 10.29 1.58 17.60
CA ASP A 51 10.08 0.20 17.15
C ASP A 51 8.74 0.06 16.42
N TRP A 52 7.67 0.66 16.97
CA TRP A 52 6.35 0.70 16.33
C TRP A 52 6.35 1.49 15.01
N VAL A 53 7.00 2.66 14.97
CA VAL A 53 7.12 3.47 13.75
C VAL A 53 7.93 2.71 12.68
N GLN A 54 9.02 2.07 13.07
CA GLN A 54 9.85 1.27 12.17
C GLN A 54 9.08 0.07 11.62
N ALA A 55 8.31 -0.63 12.46
CA ALA A 55 7.45 -1.73 12.02
C ALA A 55 6.39 -1.26 11.01
N LEU A 56 5.75 -0.11 11.26
CA LEU A 56 4.76 0.46 10.34
C LEU A 56 5.38 0.92 9.03
N LEU A 57 6.59 1.49 9.05
CA LEU A 57 7.33 1.88 7.86
C LEU A 57 7.68 0.65 7.00
N TRP A 58 8.15 -0.44 7.63
CA TRP A 58 8.41 -1.69 6.93
C TRP A 58 7.13 -2.29 6.32
N ALA A 59 6.02 -2.31 7.07
CA ALA A 59 4.74 -2.78 6.56
C ALA A 59 4.28 -1.94 5.35
N ALA A 60 4.36 -0.62 5.43
CA ALA A 60 4.03 0.28 4.33
C ALA A 60 4.92 0.00 3.10
N CYS A 61 6.24 -0.13 3.28
CA CYS A 61 7.17 -0.43 2.20
C CYS A 61 6.82 -1.75 1.49
N VAL A 62 6.52 -2.80 2.25
CA VAL A 62 6.12 -4.10 1.69
C VAL A 62 4.80 -3.99 0.91
N VAL A 63 3.79 -3.32 1.46
CA VAL A 63 2.51 -3.08 0.77
C VAL A 63 2.71 -2.31 -0.54
N LEU A 64 3.58 -1.31 -0.55
CA LEU A 64 3.92 -0.56 -1.76
C LEU A 64 4.56 -1.45 -2.82
N VAL A 65 5.53 -2.28 -2.45
CA VAL A 65 6.18 -3.22 -3.38
C VAL A 65 5.17 -4.24 -3.93
N ILE A 66 4.31 -4.81 -3.08
CA ILE A 66 3.30 -5.77 -3.50
C ILE A 66 2.30 -5.13 -4.48
N ASN A 67 1.74 -3.98 -4.14
CA ASN A 67 0.75 -3.31 -4.99
C ASN A 67 1.36 -2.77 -6.29
N GLN A 68 2.63 -2.36 -6.27
CA GLN A 68 3.35 -1.87 -7.44
C GLN A 68 3.67 -2.99 -8.42
N TYR A 69 4.18 -4.13 -7.93
CA TYR A 69 4.81 -5.15 -8.79
C TYR A 69 4.05 -6.46 -8.89
N LEU A 70 3.36 -6.89 -7.84
CA LEU A 70 2.78 -8.24 -7.77
C LEU A 70 1.32 -8.23 -8.20
N VAL A 71 0.44 -7.75 -7.32
CA VAL A 71 -1.00 -7.85 -7.50
C VAL A 71 -1.64 -6.55 -7.03
N GLN A 72 -2.54 -6.00 -7.83
CA GLN A 72 -3.37 -4.88 -7.40
C GLN A 72 -4.85 -5.26 -7.52
N ALA A 73 -5.60 -5.05 -6.43
CA ALA A 73 -7.05 -5.14 -6.43
C ALA A 73 -7.63 -3.85 -7.00
N TYR A 74 -8.43 -3.94 -8.05
CA TYR A 74 -9.14 -2.82 -8.63
C TYR A 74 -10.64 -3.03 -8.45
N ALA A 75 -11.31 -2.06 -7.85
CA ALA A 75 -12.77 -1.96 -7.93
C ALA A 75 -13.14 -1.46 -9.33
N ILE A 76 -14.10 -2.10 -9.99
CA ILE A 76 -14.60 -1.68 -11.31
C ILE A 76 -15.81 -0.77 -11.09
N PRO A 77 -15.70 0.55 -11.26
CA PRO A 77 -16.83 1.46 -11.04
C PRO A 77 -17.81 1.55 -12.22
N THR A 78 -17.56 0.86 -13.35
CA THR A 78 -18.38 1.00 -14.57
C THR A 78 -18.87 -0.35 -15.11
N GLY A 79 -20.15 -0.41 -15.46
CA GLY A 79 -20.84 -1.59 -16.01
C GLY A 79 -20.57 -1.88 -17.49
N SER A 80 -19.46 -1.41 -18.09
CA SER A 80 -19.16 -1.68 -19.51
C SER A 80 -18.91 -3.17 -19.81
N MET A 81 -18.79 -4.02 -18.77
CA MET A 81 -18.71 -5.48 -18.86
C MET A 81 -19.89 -6.18 -18.16
N GLU A 82 -21.07 -5.55 -18.08
CA GLU A 82 -22.25 -6.09 -17.39
C GLU A 82 -22.58 -7.56 -17.74
N ASP A 83 -22.30 -8.02 -18.96
CA ASP A 83 -22.50 -9.41 -19.38
C ASP A 83 -21.48 -10.44 -18.79
N THR A 84 -20.40 -10.00 -18.13
CA THR A 84 -19.35 -10.88 -17.56
C THR A 84 -18.98 -10.53 -16.12
N ILE A 85 -19.03 -9.25 -15.73
CA ILE A 85 -18.60 -8.77 -14.40
C ILE A 85 -19.63 -7.75 -13.91
N ILE A 86 -20.25 -8.03 -12.76
CA ILE A 86 -21.23 -7.15 -12.14
C ILE A 86 -20.48 -5.99 -11.46
N GLY A 87 -20.97 -4.76 -11.63
CA GLY A 87 -20.29 -3.49 -11.34
C GLY A 87 -19.95 -3.16 -9.88
N GLU A 88 -19.83 -4.15 -9.00
CA GLU A 88 -19.34 -3.99 -7.62
C GLU A 88 -18.20 -4.97 -7.26
N ASP A 89 -17.80 -5.83 -8.19
CA ASP A 89 -16.76 -6.83 -7.95
C ASP A 89 -15.35 -6.23 -8.02
N ARG A 90 -14.48 -6.71 -7.11
CA ARG A 90 -13.05 -6.39 -7.12
C ARG A 90 -12.30 -7.44 -7.90
N ILE A 91 -11.58 -7.01 -8.94
CA ILE A 91 -10.70 -7.90 -9.70
C ILE A 91 -9.26 -7.78 -9.19
N PHE A 92 -8.58 -8.92 -9.07
CA PHE A 92 -7.15 -8.96 -8.83
C PHE A 92 -6.43 -9.02 -10.17
N VAL A 93 -5.63 -7.99 -10.46
CA VAL A 93 -4.83 -7.93 -11.67
C VAL A 93 -3.41 -8.35 -11.34
N ASP A 94 -2.94 -9.40 -12.03
CA ASP A 94 -1.54 -9.81 -12.01
C ASP A 94 -0.73 -8.91 -12.96
N LYS A 95 0.21 -8.15 -12.39
CA LYS A 95 1.08 -7.24 -13.14
C LYS A 95 2.44 -7.87 -13.46
N VAL A 96 2.81 -8.96 -12.79
CA VAL A 96 4.09 -9.63 -12.99
C VAL A 96 4.16 -10.23 -14.39
N SER A 97 3.10 -10.93 -14.79
CA SER A 97 3.04 -11.66 -16.07
C SER A 97 3.12 -10.73 -17.29
N TYR A 98 2.60 -9.50 -17.19
CA TYR A 98 2.49 -8.55 -18.30
C TYR A 98 3.55 -7.45 -18.31
N GLY A 99 4.45 -7.43 -17.32
CA GLY A 99 5.52 -6.44 -17.22
C GLY A 99 5.15 -5.29 -16.31
N PRO A 100 5.65 -5.28 -15.06
CA PRO A 100 5.35 -4.19 -14.14
C PRO A 100 6.00 -2.89 -14.60
N GLU A 101 5.30 -1.79 -14.37
CA GLU A 101 5.82 -0.45 -14.58
C GLU A 101 6.75 -0.11 -13.41
N LEU A 102 8.05 0.08 -13.68
CA LEU A 102 9.06 0.39 -12.67
C LEU A 102 8.95 1.84 -12.20
N VAL A 103 8.71 2.74 -13.16
CA VAL A 103 8.61 4.18 -12.92
C VAL A 103 7.40 4.69 -13.70
N PRO A 104 6.44 5.37 -13.03
CA PRO A 104 5.29 5.95 -13.71
C PRO A 104 5.71 6.78 -14.92
N GLY A 105 5.19 6.43 -16.09
CA GLY A 105 5.38 7.20 -17.32
C GLY A 105 6.76 7.11 -17.96
N ALA A 106 7.70 6.34 -17.40
CA ALA A 106 9.08 6.31 -17.90
C ALA A 106 9.58 4.92 -18.29
N LEU A 107 9.23 3.86 -17.53
CA LEU A 107 9.84 2.55 -17.76
C LEU A 107 8.92 1.38 -17.43
N LYS A 108 8.55 0.60 -18.45
CA LYS A 108 7.86 -0.69 -18.34
C LYS A 108 8.82 -1.83 -18.62
N PHE A 109 8.82 -2.86 -17.78
CA PHE A 109 9.53 -4.10 -18.12
C PHE A 109 8.81 -4.79 -19.29
N PRO A 110 9.53 -5.37 -20.26
CA PRO A 110 8.91 -6.26 -21.24
C PRO A 110 8.23 -7.41 -20.51
N GLY A 111 6.92 -7.57 -20.71
CA GLY A 111 6.15 -8.67 -20.15
C GLY A 111 6.62 -10.02 -20.69
N PHE A 112 6.57 -11.04 -19.84
CA PHE A 112 6.93 -12.41 -20.23
C PHE A 112 5.82 -13.08 -21.07
N LYS A 113 4.60 -12.56 -21.02
CA LYS A 113 3.43 -13.11 -21.74
C LYS A 113 2.78 -12.04 -22.61
N THR A 114 2.50 -12.39 -23.87
CA THR A 114 1.62 -11.59 -24.73
C THR A 114 0.17 -11.96 -24.47
N PRO A 115 -0.75 -10.98 -24.33
CA PRO A 115 -2.13 -11.26 -24.04
C PRO A 115 -2.77 -12.01 -25.22
N SER A 116 -3.44 -13.11 -24.91
CA SER A 116 -4.08 -13.99 -25.88
C SER A 116 -5.51 -13.52 -26.17
N ARG A 117 -6.03 -13.87 -27.35
CA ARG A 117 -7.43 -13.56 -27.71
C ARG A 117 -8.40 -14.05 -26.65
N GLY A 118 -9.41 -13.25 -26.34
CA GLY A 118 -10.46 -13.53 -25.36
C GLY A 118 -10.07 -13.22 -23.91
N GLU A 119 -8.79 -12.95 -23.61
CA GLU A 119 -8.35 -12.54 -22.27
C GLU A 119 -8.87 -11.13 -21.93
N ILE A 120 -9.10 -10.90 -20.63
CA ILE A 120 -9.46 -9.59 -20.10
C ILE A 120 -8.16 -8.86 -19.81
N VAL A 121 -8.00 -7.71 -20.43
CA VAL A 121 -6.82 -6.86 -20.29
C VAL A 121 -7.20 -5.54 -19.64
N VAL A 122 -6.31 -5.05 -18.79
CA VAL A 122 -6.43 -3.75 -18.14
C VAL A 122 -5.36 -2.84 -18.71
N PHE A 123 -5.76 -1.69 -19.24
CA PHE A 123 -4.83 -0.70 -19.78
C PHE A 123 -5.13 0.69 -19.23
N VAL A 124 -4.13 1.56 -19.27
CA VAL A 124 -4.25 2.95 -18.83
C VAL A 124 -5.07 3.73 -19.83
N ASN A 125 -6.03 4.53 -19.35
CA ASN A 125 -6.80 5.41 -20.22
C ASN A 125 -5.90 6.53 -20.76
N PRO A 126 -5.68 6.63 -22.09
CA PRO A 126 -4.81 7.66 -22.67
C PRO A 126 -5.34 9.08 -22.48
N GLU A 127 -6.63 9.25 -22.21
CA GLU A 127 -7.23 10.55 -21.91
C GLU A 127 -6.90 11.01 -20.48
N TYR A 128 -6.76 10.07 -19.54
CA TYR A 128 -6.34 10.35 -18.16
C TYR A 128 -4.86 10.76 -18.09
N GLU A 129 -4.01 10.10 -18.89
CA GLU A 129 -2.56 10.35 -18.93
C GLU A 129 -2.24 11.80 -19.33
N LYS A 130 -3.07 12.40 -20.20
CA LYS A 130 -2.94 13.80 -20.62
C LYS A 130 -3.32 14.82 -19.55
N ASP A 131 -4.24 14.46 -18.64
CA ASP A 131 -4.68 15.35 -17.56
C ASP A 131 -3.67 15.37 -16.41
N MET A 132 -2.99 14.24 -16.15
CA MET A 132 -2.03 14.10 -15.05
C MET A 132 -0.71 14.86 -15.29
N ASP A 133 -0.27 14.92 -16.54
CA ASP A 133 1.02 15.55 -16.92
C ASP A 133 0.96 17.10 -16.90
N ARG A 134 -0.23 17.67 -16.76
CA ARG A 134 -0.46 19.09 -17.02
C ARG A 134 -0.31 20.00 -15.79
N GLN A 135 -0.30 19.49 -14.55
CA GLN A 135 -0.47 20.42 -13.41
C GLN A 135 -0.03 20.01 -11.99
N VAL A 136 0.99 19.15 -11.77
CA VAL A 136 1.44 18.87 -10.38
C VAL A 136 2.93 18.57 -10.23
N SER A 137 3.50 19.09 -9.13
CA SER A 137 4.86 18.81 -8.67
C SER A 137 5.06 17.31 -8.43
N TRP A 138 6.25 16.79 -8.72
CA TRP A 138 6.59 15.36 -8.62
C TRP A 138 6.32 14.72 -7.25
N LEU A 139 6.38 15.52 -6.17
CA LEU A 139 6.08 15.07 -4.80
C LEU A 139 4.59 14.81 -4.57
N GLU A 140 3.72 15.63 -5.15
CA GLU A 140 2.26 15.47 -5.02
C GLU A 140 1.80 14.19 -5.73
N GLN A 141 2.39 13.87 -6.88
CA GLN A 141 2.13 12.61 -7.59
C GLN A 141 2.51 11.40 -6.74
N LEU A 142 3.67 11.47 -6.06
CA LEU A 142 4.11 10.42 -5.16
C LEU A 142 3.14 10.30 -3.97
N TYR A 143 2.74 11.41 -3.35
CA TYR A 143 1.81 11.40 -2.22
C TYR A 143 0.45 10.79 -2.58
N HIS A 144 -0.19 11.24 -3.66
CA HIS A 144 -1.47 10.69 -4.11
C HIS A 144 -1.37 9.20 -4.41
N ARG A 145 -0.29 8.76 -5.06
CA ARG A 145 -0.06 7.34 -5.37
C ARG A 145 0.16 6.51 -4.12
N LEU A 146 0.98 6.99 -3.18
CA LEU A 146 1.20 6.32 -1.90
C LEU A 146 -0.10 6.22 -1.11
N ALA A 147 -0.89 7.30 -1.05
CA ALA A 147 -2.19 7.30 -0.42
C ALA A 147 -3.16 6.30 -1.08
N TYR A 148 -3.24 6.29 -2.41
CA TYR A 148 -4.07 5.36 -3.16
C TYR A 148 -3.65 3.89 -2.95
N MET A 149 -2.34 3.62 -2.94
CA MET A 149 -1.80 2.28 -2.70
C MET A 149 -1.97 1.81 -1.26
N LEU A 150 -1.79 2.71 -0.27
CA LEU A 150 -1.95 2.39 1.15
C LEU A 150 -3.42 2.25 1.56
N THR A 151 -4.33 2.94 0.88
CA THR A 151 -5.77 2.84 1.12
C THR A 151 -6.45 1.73 0.30
N PHE A 152 -5.69 0.84 -0.34
CA PHE A 152 -6.22 -0.25 -1.16
C PHE A 152 -7.25 0.21 -2.20
N THR A 153 -6.96 1.30 -2.92
CA THR A 153 -7.86 1.89 -3.94
C THR A 153 -9.18 2.44 -3.40
N MET A 154 -9.37 2.47 -2.09
CA MET A 154 -10.61 2.90 -1.44
C MET A 154 -10.83 4.41 -1.57
N TRP A 155 -9.75 5.18 -1.69
CA TRP A 155 -9.82 6.63 -1.85
C TRP A 155 -9.38 7.05 -3.27
N ASN A 156 -10.33 7.18 -4.19
CA ASN A 156 -10.12 7.91 -5.45
C ASN A 156 -10.22 9.42 -5.17
N LEU A 157 -9.08 10.13 -5.10
CA LEU A 157 -9.05 11.60 -4.95
C LEU A 157 -9.29 12.35 -6.27
N ASP A 158 -9.31 11.65 -7.40
CA ASP A 158 -9.37 12.25 -8.74
C ASP A 158 -10.82 12.52 -9.17
N VAL A 159 -11.46 13.46 -8.47
CA VAL A 159 -12.71 14.08 -8.91
C VAL A 159 -12.31 15.20 -9.87
N LYS A 160 -12.67 15.07 -11.15
CA LYS A 160 -12.48 16.16 -12.12
C LYS A 160 -13.19 17.42 -11.58
N PRO A 161 -12.77 18.64 -11.97
CA PRO A 161 -13.47 19.87 -11.58
C PRO A 161 -14.98 19.87 -11.89
N ASN A 162 -15.41 18.99 -12.80
CA ASN A 162 -16.80 18.78 -13.22
C ASN A 162 -17.58 17.76 -12.36
N GLY A 163 -16.96 17.12 -11.36
CA GLY A 163 -17.61 16.12 -10.51
C GLY A 163 -17.53 14.67 -11.01
N ASP A 164 -16.96 14.44 -12.20
CA ASP A 164 -16.81 13.10 -12.77
C ASP A 164 -15.60 12.36 -12.16
N VAL A 165 -15.81 11.09 -11.82
CA VAL A 165 -14.75 10.19 -11.34
C VAL A 165 -13.81 9.87 -12.49
N ALA A 166 -12.54 10.26 -12.38
CA ALA A 166 -11.56 9.97 -13.43
C ALA A 166 -11.14 8.49 -13.36
N HIS A 167 -11.54 7.69 -14.36
CA HIS A 167 -11.16 6.29 -14.45
C HIS A 167 -9.75 6.14 -15.06
N HIS A 168 -8.75 5.88 -14.21
CA HIS A 168 -7.35 5.70 -14.64
C HIS A 168 -7.13 4.43 -15.47
N PHE A 169 -7.91 3.37 -15.18
CA PHE A 169 -7.80 2.07 -15.83
C PHE A 169 -9.08 1.71 -16.59
N LEU A 170 -8.90 1.15 -17.78
CA LEU A 170 -9.96 0.59 -18.60
C LEU A 170 -9.78 -0.93 -18.67
N VAL A 171 -10.85 -1.65 -18.34
CA VAL A 171 -10.92 -3.10 -18.46
C VAL A 171 -11.64 -3.41 -19.77
N LYS A 172 -10.97 -4.09 -20.71
CA LYS A 172 -11.56 -4.53 -21.98
C LYS A 172 -11.16 -5.96 -22.29
N ARG A 173 -11.93 -6.62 -23.15
CA ARG A 173 -11.63 -7.96 -23.66
C ARG A 173 -10.82 -7.84 -24.95
N LEU A 174 -9.78 -8.65 -25.09
CA LEU A 174 -8.94 -8.66 -26.28
C LEU A 174 -9.63 -9.46 -27.40
N VAL A 175 -10.10 -8.77 -28.44
CA VAL A 175 -10.84 -9.40 -29.55
C VAL A 175 -9.92 -9.84 -30.70
N GLY A 176 -8.82 -9.11 -30.94
CA GLY A 176 -7.85 -9.44 -32.00
C GLY A 176 -6.41 -9.35 -31.50
N ALA A 177 -5.55 -10.25 -31.96
CA ALA A 177 -4.11 -10.22 -31.70
C ALA A 177 -3.36 -9.47 -32.83
N PRO A 178 -2.06 -9.14 -32.63
CA PRO A 178 -1.24 -8.51 -33.67
C PRO A 178 -1.25 -9.32 -34.98
N GLY A 179 -1.34 -8.64 -36.13
CA GLY A 179 -1.54 -9.27 -37.44
C GLY A 179 -3.02 -9.49 -37.81
N GLU A 180 -3.90 -9.39 -36.82
CA GLU A 180 -5.37 -9.46 -36.87
C GLU A 180 -6.05 -8.39 -37.74
N GLN A 181 -6.80 -8.73 -38.78
CA GLN A 181 -7.76 -7.79 -39.38
C GLN A 181 -9.15 -7.93 -38.71
N LEU A 182 -9.65 -6.83 -38.17
CA LEU A 182 -10.98 -6.75 -37.55
C LEU A 182 -11.93 -5.97 -38.45
N ARG A 183 -13.17 -6.45 -38.56
CA ARG A 183 -14.25 -5.77 -39.26
C ARG A 183 -15.52 -5.86 -38.43
N MET A 184 -16.17 -4.73 -38.20
CA MET A 184 -17.50 -4.69 -37.58
C MET A 184 -18.57 -4.48 -38.65
N ARG A 185 -19.56 -5.37 -38.74
CA ARG A 185 -20.70 -5.24 -39.66
C ARG A 185 -22.00 -5.62 -38.96
N GLY A 186 -22.94 -4.68 -38.90
CA GLY A 186 -24.28 -4.89 -38.32
C GLY A 186 -24.23 -5.32 -36.86
N GLY A 187 -23.35 -4.71 -36.05
CA GLY A 187 -23.17 -5.03 -34.64
C GLY A 187 -22.42 -6.32 -34.34
N ARG A 188 -21.94 -7.06 -35.34
CA ARG A 188 -21.11 -8.26 -35.16
C ARG A 188 -19.67 -8.02 -35.58
N VAL A 189 -18.74 -8.56 -34.81
CA VAL A 189 -17.31 -8.52 -35.12
C VAL A 189 -16.92 -9.75 -35.94
N GLN A 190 -16.21 -9.50 -37.03
CA GLN A 190 -15.60 -10.50 -37.89
C GLN A 190 -14.08 -10.34 -37.80
N ILE A 191 -13.39 -11.46 -37.70
CA ILE A 191 -11.95 -11.53 -37.55
C ILE A 191 -11.38 -12.26 -38.75
N ARG A 192 -10.29 -11.76 -39.29
CA ARG A 192 -9.52 -12.41 -40.35
C ARG A 192 -8.11 -12.69 -39.84
N PRO A 193 -7.76 -13.96 -39.56
CA PRO A 193 -6.41 -14.37 -39.20
C PRO A 193 -5.38 -14.08 -40.29
N GLU A 194 -4.12 -13.86 -39.90
CA GLU A 194 -3.03 -13.53 -40.83
C GLU A 194 -2.78 -14.63 -41.88
N HIS A 195 -3.03 -15.89 -41.53
CA HIS A 195 -2.84 -17.04 -42.40
C HIS A 195 -4.11 -17.48 -43.15
N GLU A 196 -5.22 -16.74 -43.02
CA GLU A 196 -6.52 -17.13 -43.57
C GLU A 196 -7.17 -15.99 -44.36
N THR A 197 -7.72 -16.30 -45.53
CA THR A 197 -8.39 -15.32 -46.40
C THR A 197 -9.86 -15.13 -46.04
N ALA A 198 -10.44 -16.07 -45.30
CA ALA A 198 -11.84 -16.06 -44.91
C ALA A 198 -12.08 -15.17 -43.67
N TRP A 199 -13.22 -14.47 -43.68
CA TRP A 199 -13.71 -13.75 -42.51
C TRP A 199 -14.48 -14.71 -41.63
N VAL A 200 -14.05 -14.86 -40.38
CA VAL A 200 -14.69 -15.73 -39.39
C VAL A 200 -15.44 -14.86 -38.39
N ALA A 201 -16.66 -15.23 -38.05
CA ALA A 201 -17.44 -14.51 -37.03
C ALA A 201 -16.86 -14.78 -35.63
N GLU A 202 -16.73 -13.75 -34.80
CA GLU A 202 -16.23 -13.88 -33.42
C GLU A 202 -16.95 -14.97 -32.62
N ASP A 203 -18.28 -15.05 -32.75
CA ASP A 203 -19.14 -16.01 -32.03
C ASP A 203 -18.77 -17.48 -32.29
N SER A 204 -18.29 -17.78 -33.50
CA SER A 204 -17.91 -19.15 -33.88
C SER A 204 -16.60 -19.59 -33.23
N ILE A 205 -15.64 -18.67 -33.11
CA ILE A 205 -14.38 -18.88 -32.41
C ILE A 205 -14.63 -18.99 -30.90
N ARG A 206 -15.58 -18.20 -30.38
CA ARG A 206 -15.99 -18.24 -28.97
C ARG A 206 -16.50 -19.62 -28.54
N LYS A 207 -17.33 -20.28 -29.37
CA LYS A 207 -17.91 -21.60 -29.04
C LYS A 207 -16.88 -22.73 -29.00
N GLN A 208 -15.82 -22.67 -29.80
CA GLN A 208 -14.80 -23.73 -29.85
C GLN A 208 -13.90 -23.81 -28.61
N ARG A 209 -13.81 -22.76 -27.79
CA ARG A 209 -12.91 -22.73 -26.61
C ARG A 209 -13.60 -23.03 -25.28
N ILE A 210 -14.93 -22.96 -25.23
CA ILE A 210 -15.74 -23.22 -24.02
C ILE A 210 -16.23 -24.69 -24.00
N GLY A 211 -15.90 -25.48 -25.02
CA GLY A 211 -16.20 -26.91 -25.11
C GLY A 211 -15.03 -27.79 -24.69
#